data_AF-A0A0C3NDE3-F1
#
_entry.id   AF-A0A0C3NDE3-F1
#
_cell.length_a   1.000
_cell.length_b   1.000
_cell.length_c   1.000
_cell.angle_alpha   90.00
_cell.angle_beta   90.00
_cell.angle_gamma   90.00
#
_symmetry.space_group_name_H-M   'P 1'
#
loop_
_entity.id
_entity.type
_entity.pdbx_description
1 polymer ?
#
loop_
_entity_poly.entity_id
_entity_poly.type
_entity_poly.pdbx_seq_one_letter_code
_entity_poly.pdbx_strand_id
1 'polypeptide(L)'
;MGSTGSSVQGFVNSEFPDIIARICKHAFIPLAVGFGVTTQVHFDAVVEAGAHGVVVGSRMVSLIKEAPAGQVPQVVENFCRGFKGSSPSNSSTAGVQSSQHHYPVVAVISRPTGMTLLLPRFGQYVLEARYDCLLELEEASNATRNDPMFWDELESHYGHMNRPSKLYFAESLTKYANSAQIWLKREDLAVGRILLTRGLGKTRVIANMGAGQHGVATATVCVRFGMECVIDMGAEDVRRQALNVFHMKMLGAKVVPVQSDWVTNLATTHSLIGSCFGPHPFPTIVRDYQKVIGCEIKAKMKEATGKLPVVVVACAGGSSNAIGSFCKFIPDTSVHLVGVEAGGEAEYMDKFVVLVY
;
A
#
# COMPACT_ATOMS: atom_id res chain seq x y z
N MET A 1 -5.46 2.81 14.15
CA MET A 1 -4.36 1.83 14.31
C MET A 1 -4.96 0.57 14.91
N GLY A 2 -5.08 -0.52 14.14
CA GLY A 2 -5.66 -1.79 14.60
C GLY A 2 -4.56 -2.77 15.01
N SER A 3 -4.82 -3.57 16.05
CA SER A 3 -3.91 -4.61 16.54
C SER A 3 -3.78 -5.74 15.52
N THR A 4 -2.55 -6.00 15.08
CA THR A 4 -2.23 -7.05 14.13
C THR A 4 -2.26 -8.43 14.80
N GLY A 5 -3.21 -9.29 14.46
CA GLY A 5 -3.37 -10.64 15.00
C GLY A 5 -3.10 -11.73 13.97
N SER A 6 -2.26 -12.70 14.32
CA SER A 6 -2.24 -13.99 13.61
C SER A 6 -3.52 -14.76 13.91
N SER A 7 -4.01 -15.53 12.94
CA SER A 7 -4.99 -16.59 13.21
C SER A 7 -4.37 -17.65 14.15
N VAL A 8 -5.21 -18.30 14.95
CA VAL A 8 -4.83 -19.36 15.90
C VAL A 8 -4.23 -20.60 15.20
N GLN A 9 -4.29 -20.66 13.86
CA GLN A 9 -3.87 -21.78 13.01
C GLN A 9 -2.59 -21.51 12.18
N GLY A 10 -1.98 -20.32 12.28
CA GLY A 10 -0.82 -19.96 11.47
C GLY A 10 0.52 -20.33 12.11
N PHE A 11 1.44 -20.91 11.34
CA PHE A 11 2.85 -21.10 11.75
C PHE A 11 3.56 -19.74 11.90
N VAL A 12 4.52 -19.68 12.83
CA VAL A 12 5.47 -18.56 12.95
C VAL A 12 6.26 -18.44 11.64
N ASN A 13 6.46 -17.23 11.13
CA ASN A 13 7.25 -16.99 9.91
C ASN A 13 8.64 -17.64 10.06
N SER A 14 9.07 -18.46 9.11
CA SER A 14 10.38 -19.14 9.15
C SER A 14 11.57 -18.16 9.13
N GLU A 15 11.37 -16.94 8.64
CA GLU A 15 12.40 -15.89 8.57
C GLU A 15 12.55 -15.09 9.87
N PHE A 16 11.77 -15.43 10.89
CA PHE A 16 11.69 -14.67 12.14
C PHE A 16 13.02 -14.56 12.90
N PRO A 17 13.86 -15.61 13.00
CA PRO A 17 15.20 -15.51 13.59
C PRO A 17 16.12 -14.52 12.87
N ASP A 18 16.09 -14.52 11.53
CA ASP A 18 16.94 -13.64 10.72
C ASP A 18 16.50 -12.17 10.87
N ILE A 19 15.18 -11.92 10.92
CA ILE A 19 14.62 -10.58 11.18
C ILE A 19 15.10 -10.05 12.54
N ILE A 20 15.02 -10.85 13.61
CA ILE A 20 15.47 -10.44 14.94
C ILE A 20 16.98 -10.20 14.95
N ALA A 21 17.76 -11.08 14.35
CA ALA A 21 19.21 -10.93 14.28
C ALA A 21 19.61 -9.61 13.58
N ARG A 22 18.94 -9.24 12.48
CA ARG A 22 19.17 -7.96 11.79
C ARG A 22 18.82 -6.75 12.66
N ILE A 23 17.68 -6.78 13.35
CA ILE A 23 17.28 -5.68 14.23
C ILE A 23 18.28 -5.54 15.39
N CYS A 24 18.62 -6.64 16.06
CA CYS A 24 19.57 -6.65 17.19
C CYS A 24 20.98 -6.20 16.77
N LYS A 25 21.36 -6.34 15.49
CA LYS A 25 22.62 -5.78 14.97
C LYS A 25 22.65 -4.25 14.96
N HIS A 26 21.50 -3.60 14.82
CA HIS A 26 21.40 -2.15 14.62
C HIS A 26 20.68 -1.40 15.76
N ALA A 27 19.92 -2.10 16.59
CA ALA A 27 19.19 -1.55 17.72
C ALA A 27 19.91 -1.83 19.05
N PHE A 28 20.14 -0.77 19.83
CA PHE A 28 20.80 -0.85 21.15
C PHE A 28 19.79 -0.84 22.31
N ILE A 29 18.51 -1.10 22.02
CA ILE A 29 17.41 -1.12 23.00
C ILE A 29 16.77 -2.51 23.05
N PRO A 30 16.18 -2.93 24.18
CA PRO A 30 15.49 -4.21 24.28
C PRO A 30 14.40 -4.34 23.20
N LEU A 31 14.48 -5.41 22.42
CA LEU A 31 13.50 -5.73 21.36
C LEU A 31 12.33 -6.53 21.94
N ALA A 32 11.12 -5.99 21.85
CA ALA A 32 9.90 -6.74 22.14
C ALA A 32 9.13 -7.01 20.84
N VAL A 33 8.64 -8.24 20.65
CA VAL A 33 7.84 -8.59 19.46
C VAL A 33 6.38 -8.87 19.83
N GLY A 34 5.47 -8.14 19.18
CA GLY A 34 4.02 -8.24 19.42
C GLY A 34 3.19 -8.78 18.28
N PHE A 35 3.82 -9.21 17.19
CA PHE A 35 3.13 -9.62 15.98
C PHE A 35 2.89 -11.13 15.97
N GLY A 36 1.63 -11.55 15.83
CA GLY A 36 1.27 -12.94 15.52
C GLY A 36 1.41 -13.96 16.67
N VAL A 37 1.69 -13.51 17.89
CA VAL A 37 1.81 -14.40 19.06
C VAL A 37 0.44 -14.68 19.65
N THR A 38 -0.04 -15.92 19.51
CA THR A 38 -1.37 -16.34 19.97
C THR A 38 -1.36 -17.67 20.72
N THR A 39 -0.25 -18.41 20.67
CA THR A 39 -0.06 -19.72 21.29
C THR A 39 1.29 -19.76 22.03
N GLN A 40 1.46 -20.76 22.90
CA GLN A 40 2.73 -21.00 23.59
C GLN A 40 3.88 -21.26 22.61
N VAL A 41 3.62 -22.03 21.56
CA VAL A 41 4.60 -22.34 20.50
C VAL A 41 5.09 -21.06 19.82
N HIS A 42 4.22 -20.07 19.61
CA HIS A 42 4.63 -18.80 19.02
C HIS A 42 5.47 -17.98 19.98
N PHE A 43 5.13 -18.01 21.28
CA PHE A 43 5.91 -17.33 22.30
C PHE A 43 7.33 -17.91 22.39
N ASP A 44 7.44 -19.23 22.46
CA ASP A 44 8.73 -19.92 22.56
C ASP A 44 9.59 -19.64 21.32
N ALA A 45 9.01 -19.73 20.12
CA ALA A 45 9.72 -19.39 18.88
C ALA A 45 10.25 -17.94 18.85
N VAL A 46 9.52 -16.99 19.44
CA VAL A 46 9.94 -15.59 19.50
C VAL A 46 11.08 -15.38 20.48
N VAL A 47 11.02 -16.05 21.63
CA VAL A 47 12.09 -16.02 22.64
C VAL A 47 13.34 -16.71 22.12
N GLU A 48 13.21 -17.90 21.52
CA GLU A 48 14.31 -18.65 20.91
C GLU A 48 15.00 -17.87 19.78
N ALA A 49 14.24 -17.07 19.03
CA ALA A 49 14.77 -16.20 18.00
C ALA A 49 15.57 -14.99 18.55
N GLY A 50 15.61 -14.78 19.87
CA GLY A 50 16.44 -13.77 20.52
C GLY A 50 15.73 -12.45 20.87
N ALA A 51 14.39 -12.43 20.90
CA ALA A 51 13.65 -11.28 21.39
C ALA A 51 13.79 -11.13 22.92
N HIS A 52 13.87 -9.89 23.41
CA HIS A 52 13.97 -9.56 24.83
C HIS A 52 12.59 -9.49 25.52
N GLY A 53 11.53 -9.44 24.73
CA GLY A 53 10.15 -9.41 25.22
C GLY A 53 9.16 -9.89 24.18
N VAL A 54 8.01 -10.36 24.64
CA VAL A 54 6.91 -10.82 23.80
C VAL A 54 5.63 -10.12 24.21
N VAL A 55 4.90 -9.55 23.25
CA VAL A 55 3.64 -8.84 23.49
C VAL A 55 2.48 -9.67 22.93
N VAL A 56 1.63 -10.17 23.81
CA VAL A 56 0.45 -10.97 23.43
C VAL A 56 -0.81 -10.11 23.53
N GLY A 57 -1.05 -9.30 22.49
CA GLY A 57 -2.18 -8.36 22.47
C GLY A 57 -3.46 -8.97 21.91
N SER A 58 -3.45 -9.29 20.61
CA SER A 58 -4.66 -9.61 19.84
C SER A 58 -5.43 -10.80 20.39
N ARG A 59 -4.74 -11.86 20.87
CA ARG A 59 -5.39 -13.02 21.48
C ARG A 59 -6.06 -12.68 22.82
N MET A 60 -5.44 -11.81 23.62
CA MET A 60 -6.00 -11.38 24.89
C MET A 60 -7.28 -10.58 24.70
N VAL A 61 -7.32 -9.72 23.67
CA VAL A 61 -8.54 -8.98 23.29
C VAL A 61 -9.66 -9.93 22.85
N SER A 62 -9.35 -10.96 22.03
CA SER A 62 -10.35 -11.97 21.64
C SER A 62 -10.90 -12.73 22.83
N LEU A 63 -10.04 -13.18 23.76
CA LEU A 63 -10.45 -13.91 24.96
C LEU A 63 -11.39 -13.08 25.84
N ILE A 64 -11.13 -11.78 26.00
CA ILE A 64 -11.99 -10.88 26.77
C ILE A 64 -13.37 -10.76 26.12
N LYS A 65 -13.45 -10.69 24.78
CA LYS A 65 -14.72 -10.58 24.05
C LYS A 65 -15.55 -11.88 24.07
N GLU A 66 -14.87 -13.03 24.04
CA GLU A 66 -15.49 -14.36 23.98
C GLU A 66 -15.88 -14.89 25.38
N ALA A 67 -15.28 -14.36 26.44
CA ALA A 67 -15.52 -14.83 27.80
C ALA A 67 -16.95 -14.52 28.27
N PRO A 68 -17.62 -15.46 28.97
CA PRO A 68 -18.90 -15.21 29.63
C PRO A 68 -18.81 -14.04 30.62
N ALA A 69 -19.92 -13.30 30.77
CA ALA A 69 -19.99 -12.18 31.71
C ALA A 69 -19.62 -12.64 33.14
N GLY A 70 -18.68 -11.95 33.77
CA GLY A 70 -18.14 -12.30 35.10
C GLY A 70 -16.98 -13.30 35.10
N GLN A 71 -16.63 -13.92 33.97
CA GLN A 71 -15.54 -14.90 33.87
C GLN A 71 -14.28 -14.37 33.17
N VAL A 72 -14.30 -13.13 32.69
CA VAL A 72 -13.16 -12.48 31.99
C VAL A 72 -11.84 -12.63 32.76
N PRO A 73 -11.76 -12.33 34.08
CA PRO A 73 -10.50 -12.45 34.82
C PRO A 73 -9.95 -13.89 34.81
N GLN A 74 -10.83 -14.89 34.96
CA GLN A 74 -10.44 -16.30 35.02
C GLN A 74 -9.93 -16.80 33.66
N VAL A 75 -10.59 -16.40 32.57
CA VAL A 75 -10.21 -16.78 31.20
C VAL A 75 -8.85 -16.19 30.83
N VAL A 76 -8.63 -14.91 31.15
CA VAL A 76 -7.34 -14.25 30.91
C VAL A 76 -6.24 -14.85 31.78
N GLU A 77 -6.50 -15.09 33.07
CA GLU A 77 -5.52 -15.69 33.97
C GLU A 77 -5.09 -17.09 33.50
N ASN A 78 -6.04 -17.94 33.11
CA ASN A 78 -5.75 -19.29 32.61
C ASN A 78 -4.90 -19.24 31.34
N PHE A 79 -5.17 -18.29 30.45
CA PHE A 79 -4.36 -18.08 29.25
C PHE A 79 -2.94 -17.62 29.58
N CYS A 80 -2.78 -16.63 30.47
CA CYS A 80 -1.46 -16.16 30.92
C CYS A 80 -0.66 -17.25 31.63
N ARG A 81 -1.32 -18.11 32.41
CA ARG A 81 -0.68 -19.27 33.07
C ARG A 81 -0.15 -20.31 32.07
N GLY A 82 -0.68 -20.33 30.85
CA GLY A 82 -0.17 -21.16 29.75
C GLY A 82 1.24 -20.75 29.29
N PHE A 83 1.67 -19.51 29.54
CA PHE A 83 2.97 -18.96 29.11
C PHE A 83 4.15 -19.23 30.06
N LYS A 84 4.09 -20.28 30.87
CA LYS A 84 5.13 -20.59 31.84
C LYS A 84 6.28 -21.39 31.24
N GLY A 85 7.40 -20.70 30.97
CA GLY A 85 8.72 -21.25 31.27
C GLY A 85 8.91 -21.36 32.80
N SER A 86 9.73 -22.31 33.25
CA SER A 86 10.04 -22.61 34.65
C SER A 86 10.14 -21.36 35.54
N SER A 87 9.45 -21.37 36.69
CA SER A 87 9.54 -20.32 37.70
C SER A 87 11.00 -19.91 37.96
N PRO A 88 11.35 -18.62 37.98
CA PRO A 88 12.64 -18.22 38.51
C PRO A 88 12.66 -18.60 39.99
N SER A 89 13.61 -19.45 40.36
CA SER A 89 13.96 -19.67 41.76
C SER A 89 14.21 -18.31 42.40
N ASN A 90 13.49 -18.01 43.48
CA ASN A 90 13.65 -16.89 44.40
C ASN A 90 14.96 -16.09 44.21
N SER A 91 14.91 -15.05 43.37
CA SER A 91 15.85 -13.94 43.48
C SER A 91 15.05 -12.71 43.88
N SER A 92 15.31 -12.26 45.11
CA SER A 92 14.84 -11.05 45.77
C SER A 92 14.38 -9.93 44.81
N THR A 93 13.18 -9.42 45.08
CA THR A 93 12.69 -8.11 44.63
C THR A 93 13.68 -7.02 45.02
N ALA A 94 14.62 -6.70 44.13
CA ALA A 94 15.37 -5.45 44.18
C ALA A 94 14.50 -4.38 43.51
N GLY A 95 14.17 -3.33 44.28
CA GLY A 95 13.31 -2.24 43.84
C GLY A 95 13.82 -1.60 42.55
N VAL A 96 12.90 -1.36 41.62
CA VAL A 96 13.14 -0.59 40.41
C VAL A 96 13.47 0.85 40.82
N GLN A 97 14.76 1.18 40.88
CA GLN A 97 15.21 2.56 40.95
C GLN A 97 15.12 3.17 39.55
N SER A 98 14.38 4.28 39.47
CA SER A 98 14.30 5.19 38.33
C SER A 98 15.70 5.74 38.00
N SER A 99 16.43 5.11 37.10
CA SER A 99 17.64 5.69 36.50
C SER A 99 17.26 6.50 35.26
N GLN A 100 17.38 7.82 35.37
CA GLN A 100 17.34 8.74 34.23
C GLN A 100 18.51 8.40 33.28
N HIS A 101 18.26 7.63 32.23
CA HIS A 101 19.25 7.42 31.17
C HIS A 101 19.20 8.59 30.17
N HIS A 102 20.28 9.37 30.17
CA HIS A 102 20.61 10.32 29.11
C HIS A 102 20.97 9.54 27.85
N TYR A 103 20.17 9.63 26.80
CA TYR A 103 20.49 9.04 25.50
C TYR A 103 21.45 9.96 24.74
N PRO A 104 22.62 9.48 24.28
CA PRO A 104 23.45 10.27 23.39
C PRO A 104 22.74 10.42 22.03
N VAL A 105 22.69 11.66 21.54
CA VAL A 105 22.25 11.98 20.18
C VAL A 105 23.18 11.24 19.20
N VAL A 106 22.65 10.23 18.52
CA VAL A 106 23.42 9.45 17.54
C VAL A 106 23.85 10.36 16.40
N ALA A 107 25.17 10.42 16.18
CA ALA A 107 25.79 11.18 15.10
C ALA A 107 25.27 10.72 13.72
N VAL A 108 25.10 11.69 12.84
CA VAL A 108 24.61 11.55 11.46
C VAL A 108 25.43 10.49 10.72
N ILE A 109 24.82 9.33 10.44
CA ILE A 109 25.38 8.30 9.57
C ILE A 109 25.42 8.89 8.15
N SER A 110 26.62 9.01 7.59
CA SER A 110 26.84 9.52 6.23
C SER A 110 26.32 8.51 5.20
N ARG A 111 25.51 9.00 4.25
CA ARG A 111 24.80 8.18 3.25
C ARG A 111 25.72 7.69 2.12
N PRO A 112 25.41 6.53 1.49
CA PRO A 112 26.04 6.15 0.23
C PRO A 112 25.62 7.12 -0.89
N THR A 113 26.60 7.59 -1.64
CA THR A 113 26.47 8.45 -2.81
C THR A 113 26.07 7.61 -4.03
N GLY A 114 24.79 7.62 -4.39
CA GLY A 114 24.31 6.96 -5.61
C GLY A 114 22.79 7.09 -5.81
N MET A 115 22.40 8.06 -6.66
CA MET A 115 21.16 8.18 -7.46
C MET A 115 19.84 7.53 -6.99
N THR A 116 18.79 8.35 -6.84
CA THR A 116 17.65 8.44 -7.79
C THR A 116 16.84 9.69 -7.48
N LEU A 117 16.43 10.42 -8.52
CA LEU A 117 15.62 11.65 -8.47
C LEU A 117 14.19 11.38 -7.95
N LEU A 118 14.06 11.12 -6.66
CA LEU A 118 12.91 11.46 -5.81
C LEU A 118 13.52 11.90 -4.48
N LEU A 119 13.27 13.16 -4.09
CA LEU A 119 13.78 13.79 -2.88
C LEU A 119 13.51 12.94 -1.61
N PRO A 120 14.21 13.19 -0.47
CA PRO A 120 14.26 12.34 0.73
C PRO A 120 12.94 12.10 1.49
N ARG A 121 11.77 12.37 0.91
CA ARG A 121 10.48 12.38 1.58
C ARG A 121 9.70 11.06 1.54
N PHE A 122 10.06 10.08 0.70
CA PHE A 122 9.27 8.84 0.53
C PHE A 122 9.99 7.56 0.98
N GLY A 123 10.82 7.65 2.01
CA GLY A 123 11.55 6.51 2.58
C GLY A 123 10.68 5.28 2.92
N GLN A 124 11.30 4.17 3.26
CA GLN A 124 10.62 2.93 3.59
C GLN A 124 10.25 2.87 5.08
N TYR A 125 9.24 3.65 5.48
CA TYR A 125 8.68 3.62 6.83
C TYR A 125 7.75 2.41 7.01
N VAL A 126 8.33 1.23 7.08
CA VAL A 126 7.61 -0.05 7.24
C VAL A 126 8.17 -0.87 8.40
N LEU A 127 7.42 -1.87 8.84
CA LEU A 127 7.94 -2.90 9.72
C LEU A 127 9.05 -3.67 9.01
N GLU A 128 10.11 -4.01 9.73
CA GLU A 128 11.26 -4.80 9.22
C GLU A 128 10.80 -6.07 8.50
N ALA A 129 9.78 -6.75 9.02
CA ALA A 129 9.20 -7.94 8.41
C ALA A 129 8.64 -7.74 6.98
N ARG A 130 8.55 -6.49 6.49
CA ARG A 130 8.11 -6.17 5.12
C ARG A 130 9.25 -5.62 4.25
N TYR A 131 10.43 -5.43 4.82
CA TYR A 131 11.54 -4.79 4.13
C TYR A 131 12.01 -5.61 2.93
N ASP A 132 12.22 -6.92 3.11
CA ASP A 132 12.68 -7.82 2.04
C ASP A 132 11.70 -7.86 0.85
N CYS A 133 10.39 -7.83 1.11
CA CYS A 133 9.39 -7.77 0.03
C CYS A 133 9.46 -6.46 -0.78
N LEU A 134 9.83 -5.35 -0.15
CA LEU A 134 10.01 -4.08 -0.86
C LEU A 134 11.28 -4.07 -1.70
N LEU A 135 12.35 -4.72 -1.22
CA LEU A 135 13.59 -4.90 -1.99
C LEU A 135 13.36 -5.80 -3.21
N GLU A 136 12.71 -6.96 -3.04
CA GLU A 136 12.34 -7.86 -4.15
C GLU A 136 11.53 -7.10 -5.22
N LEU A 137 10.56 -6.28 -4.78
CA LEU A 137 9.75 -5.45 -5.67
C LEU A 137 10.56 -4.36 -6.38
N GLU A 138 11.50 -3.73 -5.68
CA GLU A 138 12.35 -2.68 -6.24
C GLU A 138 13.29 -3.27 -7.30
N GLU A 139 13.94 -4.39 -7.01
CA GLU A 139 14.82 -5.09 -7.94
C GLU A 139 14.07 -5.50 -9.21
N ALA A 140 12.89 -6.12 -9.06
CA ALA A 140 12.05 -6.49 -10.20
C ALA A 140 11.55 -5.28 -10.98
N SER A 141 11.18 -4.19 -10.31
CA SER A 141 10.81 -2.94 -10.98
C SER A 141 11.98 -2.35 -11.75
N ASN A 142 13.20 -2.37 -11.20
CA ASN A 142 14.38 -1.83 -11.87
C ASN A 142 14.78 -2.68 -13.08
N ALA A 143 14.69 -4.01 -12.96
CA ALA A 143 14.91 -4.94 -14.07
C ALA A 143 13.92 -4.70 -15.23
N THR A 144 12.62 -4.64 -14.92
CA THR A 144 11.57 -4.46 -15.94
C THR A 144 11.52 -3.05 -16.54
N ARG A 145 11.99 -2.02 -15.80
CA ARG A 145 11.94 -0.63 -16.25
C ARG A 145 12.68 -0.39 -17.57
N ASN A 146 13.79 -1.08 -17.78
CA ASN A 146 14.63 -0.93 -18.98
C ASN A 146 14.52 -2.13 -19.94
N ASP A 147 13.63 -3.08 -19.66
CA ASP A 147 13.44 -4.26 -20.51
C ASP A 147 12.40 -3.97 -21.61
N PRO A 148 12.80 -3.91 -22.90
CA PRO A 148 11.88 -3.67 -24.00
C PRO A 148 10.81 -4.77 -24.11
N MET A 149 11.14 -6.03 -23.81
CA MET A 149 10.18 -7.13 -23.93
C MET A 149 9.03 -6.98 -22.94
N PHE A 150 9.31 -6.49 -21.73
CA PHE A 150 8.28 -6.17 -20.74
C PHE A 150 7.33 -5.09 -21.24
N TRP A 151 7.87 -4.00 -21.82
CA TRP A 151 7.05 -2.92 -22.35
C TRP A 151 6.25 -3.36 -23.58
N ASP A 152 6.84 -4.15 -24.48
CA ASP A 152 6.15 -4.72 -25.63
C ASP A 152 4.98 -5.61 -25.18
N GLU A 153 5.18 -6.45 -24.15
CA GLU A 153 4.09 -7.24 -23.59
C GLU A 153 3.00 -6.34 -22.98
N LEU A 154 3.38 -5.34 -22.18
CA LEU A 154 2.42 -4.40 -21.60
C LEU A 154 1.61 -3.66 -22.67
N GLU A 155 2.27 -3.18 -23.71
CA GLU A 155 1.67 -2.46 -24.84
C GLU A 155 0.80 -3.39 -25.69
N SER A 156 1.14 -4.68 -25.80
CA SER A 156 0.27 -5.67 -26.48
C SER A 156 -1.13 -5.76 -25.86
N HIS A 157 -1.28 -5.39 -24.58
CA HIS A 157 -2.56 -5.35 -23.89
C HIS A 157 -3.33 -4.03 -24.05
N TYR A 158 -2.76 -3.02 -24.72
CA TYR A 158 -3.39 -1.69 -24.85
C TYR A 158 -4.74 -1.75 -25.56
N GLY A 159 -4.92 -2.64 -26.56
CA GLY A 159 -6.21 -2.86 -27.20
C GLY A 159 -7.30 -3.31 -26.23
N HIS A 160 -6.97 -4.15 -25.25
CA HIS A 160 -7.90 -4.56 -24.19
C HIS A 160 -8.18 -3.42 -23.18
N MET A 161 -7.19 -2.55 -22.95
CA MET A 161 -7.33 -1.38 -22.08
C MET A 161 -8.00 -0.18 -22.76
N ASN A 162 -8.40 -0.30 -24.03
CA ASN A 162 -8.90 0.81 -24.84
C ASN A 162 -7.89 1.98 -24.95
N ARG A 163 -6.60 1.65 -25.10
CA ARG A 163 -5.53 2.63 -25.31
C ARG A 163 -5.09 2.68 -26.79
N PRO A 164 -4.74 3.86 -27.32
CA PRO A 164 -4.70 5.15 -26.63
C PRO A 164 -6.10 5.72 -26.37
N SER A 165 -6.36 6.16 -25.15
CA SER A 165 -7.71 6.53 -24.73
C SER A 165 -8.15 7.86 -25.34
N LYS A 166 -9.45 8.05 -25.56
CA LYS A 166 -9.97 9.23 -26.28
C LYS A 166 -9.65 10.54 -25.52
N LEU A 167 -9.23 11.55 -26.28
CA LEU A 167 -9.20 12.94 -25.83
C LEU A 167 -10.40 13.64 -26.49
N TYR A 168 -11.37 14.04 -25.69
CA TYR A 168 -12.67 14.53 -26.16
C TYR A 168 -12.79 16.04 -25.95
N PHE A 169 -13.06 16.78 -27.02
CA PHE A 169 -13.38 18.20 -26.92
C PHE A 169 -14.79 18.39 -26.36
N ALA A 170 -14.90 18.96 -25.17
CA ALA A 170 -16.17 19.19 -24.50
C ALA A 170 -16.77 20.54 -24.90
N GLU A 171 -17.39 20.60 -26.08
CA GLU A 171 -17.98 21.82 -26.65
C GLU A 171 -18.96 22.50 -25.69
N SER A 172 -19.86 21.73 -25.08
CA SER A 172 -20.85 22.28 -24.15
C SER A 172 -20.19 22.90 -22.93
N LEU A 173 -19.19 22.24 -22.34
CA LEU A 173 -18.50 22.74 -21.15
C LEU A 173 -17.63 23.96 -21.49
N THR A 174 -17.02 23.96 -22.67
CA THR A 174 -16.25 25.10 -23.22
C THR A 174 -17.10 26.37 -23.33
N LYS A 175 -18.39 26.25 -23.67
CA LYS A 175 -19.32 27.40 -23.71
C LYS A 175 -19.51 28.08 -22.34
N TYR A 176 -19.39 27.32 -21.25
CA TYR A 176 -19.48 27.85 -19.88
C TYR A 176 -18.15 28.37 -19.34
N ALA A 177 -17.04 28.10 -20.02
CA ALA A 177 -15.70 28.34 -19.52
C ALA A 177 -15.06 29.64 -20.04
N ASN A 178 -15.87 30.66 -20.35
CA ASN A 178 -15.42 31.99 -20.78
C ASN A 178 -14.29 31.97 -21.84
N SER A 179 -14.46 31.15 -22.89
CA SER A 179 -13.53 30.95 -24.02
C SER A 179 -12.40 29.94 -23.82
N ALA A 180 -12.25 29.32 -22.64
CA ALA A 180 -11.29 28.24 -22.44
C ALA A 180 -11.74 26.94 -23.13
N GLN A 181 -10.88 26.36 -23.98
CA GLN A 181 -11.16 25.09 -24.63
C GLN A 181 -10.96 23.92 -23.66
N ILE A 182 -12.03 23.17 -23.38
CA ILE A 182 -11.98 22.05 -22.44
C ILE A 182 -11.89 20.72 -23.16
N TRP A 183 -10.86 19.96 -22.80
CA TRP A 183 -10.57 18.64 -23.33
C TRP A 183 -10.60 17.61 -22.19
N LEU A 184 -11.34 16.51 -22.38
CA LEU A 184 -11.49 15.44 -21.40
C LEU A 184 -10.71 14.20 -21.82
N LYS A 185 -9.75 13.78 -21.00
CA LYS A 185 -9.00 12.54 -21.17
C LYS A 185 -9.77 11.37 -20.54
N ARG A 186 -10.14 10.37 -21.34
CA ARG A 186 -11.03 9.26 -20.94
C ARG A 186 -10.26 8.03 -20.44
N GLU A 187 -9.94 7.96 -19.15
CA GLU A 187 -9.10 6.90 -18.56
C GLU A 187 -9.91 5.76 -17.92
N ASP A 188 -10.76 5.11 -18.70
CA ASP A 188 -11.81 4.25 -18.14
C ASP A 188 -11.31 2.84 -17.66
N LEU A 189 -10.02 2.44 -17.83
CA LEU A 189 -9.48 1.13 -17.39
C LEU A 189 -7.96 1.15 -17.08
N ALA A 190 -7.48 0.39 -16.07
CA ALA A 190 -6.05 0.30 -15.69
C ALA A 190 -5.57 -1.16 -15.43
N VAL A 191 -4.58 -1.65 -16.18
CA VAL A 191 -4.16 -3.09 -16.22
C VAL A 191 -2.68 -3.35 -15.91
N GLY A 192 -1.77 -2.38 -16.03
CA GLY A 192 -0.33 -2.66 -16.16
C GLY A 192 0.40 -3.32 -14.98
N ARG A 193 -0.18 -3.35 -13.78
CA ARG A 193 0.53 -3.79 -12.55
C ARG A 193 0.57 -5.29 -12.33
N ILE A 194 -0.33 -6.04 -12.96
CA ILE A 194 -0.42 -7.49 -12.75
C ILE A 194 0.64 -8.25 -13.55
N LEU A 195 1.17 -7.66 -14.64
CA LEU A 195 2.27 -8.24 -15.39
C LEU A 195 3.55 -8.34 -14.56
N LEU A 196 3.84 -7.33 -13.75
CA LEU A 196 4.97 -7.37 -12.80
C LEU A 196 4.80 -8.50 -11.79
N THR A 197 3.59 -8.64 -11.22
CA THR A 197 3.29 -9.72 -10.27
C THR A 197 3.43 -11.11 -10.89
N ARG A 198 3.06 -11.27 -12.18
CA ARG A 198 3.26 -12.52 -12.93
C ARG A 198 4.73 -12.80 -13.21
N GLY A 199 5.51 -11.78 -13.57
CA GLY A 199 6.96 -11.87 -13.76
C GLY A 199 7.69 -12.32 -12.49
N LEU A 200 7.17 -11.95 -11.32
CA LEU A 200 7.64 -12.42 -10.01
C LEU A 200 7.22 -13.86 -9.66
N GLY A 201 6.53 -14.57 -10.55
CA GLY A 201 6.07 -15.95 -10.33
C GLY A 201 4.97 -16.09 -9.26
N LYS A 202 4.38 -15.00 -8.78
CA LYS A 202 3.32 -15.03 -7.76
C LYS A 202 2.00 -15.43 -8.42
N THR A 203 1.24 -16.30 -7.77
CA THR A 203 -0.04 -16.82 -8.29
C THR A 203 -1.28 -16.17 -7.67
N ARG A 204 -1.08 -15.31 -6.67
CA ARG A 204 -2.14 -14.67 -5.87
C ARG A 204 -1.89 -13.17 -5.66
N VAL A 205 -2.96 -12.38 -5.81
CA VAL A 205 -2.98 -10.93 -5.64
C VAL A 205 -3.94 -10.53 -4.52
N ILE A 206 -3.48 -9.66 -3.62
CA ILE A 206 -4.34 -8.97 -2.64
C ILE A 206 -4.34 -7.46 -2.95
N ALA A 207 -5.53 -6.87 -3.01
CA ALA A 207 -5.72 -5.42 -3.21
C ALA A 207 -6.62 -4.83 -2.12
N ASN A 208 -6.21 -3.68 -1.56
CA ASN A 208 -6.99 -2.90 -0.59
C ASN A 208 -7.82 -1.84 -1.29
N MET A 209 -9.10 -1.72 -0.93
CA MET A 209 -10.08 -0.95 -1.69
C MET A 209 -11.08 -0.17 -0.83
N GLY A 210 -11.38 1.06 -1.28
CA GLY A 210 -12.53 1.85 -0.82
C GLY A 210 -13.61 1.94 -1.90
N ALA A 211 -13.49 2.88 -2.85
CA ALA A 211 -14.51 3.14 -3.88
C ALA A 211 -14.86 1.97 -4.84
N GLY A 212 -14.05 0.90 -4.88
CA GLY A 212 -14.35 -0.34 -5.62
C GLY A 212 -13.81 -0.44 -7.05
N GLN A 213 -13.57 0.67 -7.76
CA GLN A 213 -13.14 0.65 -9.17
C GLN A 213 -11.80 -0.06 -9.42
N HIS A 214 -10.78 0.24 -8.62
CA HIS A 214 -9.49 -0.46 -8.70
C HIS A 214 -9.60 -1.98 -8.39
N GLY A 215 -10.59 -2.39 -7.60
CA GLY A 215 -10.86 -3.78 -7.27
C GLY A 215 -11.48 -4.53 -8.45
N VAL A 216 -12.44 -3.90 -9.14
CA VAL A 216 -13.00 -4.41 -10.40
C VAL A 216 -11.91 -4.55 -11.46
N ALA A 217 -11.03 -3.56 -11.59
CA ALA A 217 -9.89 -3.62 -12.51
C ALA A 217 -8.93 -4.76 -12.16
N THR A 218 -8.57 -4.90 -10.87
CA THR A 218 -7.69 -5.98 -10.39
C THR A 218 -8.31 -7.35 -10.66
N ALA A 219 -9.60 -7.55 -10.34
CA ALA A 219 -10.32 -8.80 -10.57
C ALA A 219 -10.36 -9.18 -12.06
N THR A 220 -10.67 -8.21 -12.93
CA THR A 220 -10.72 -8.41 -14.39
C THR A 220 -9.41 -8.97 -14.92
N VAL A 221 -8.31 -8.40 -14.46
CA VAL A 221 -6.98 -8.74 -14.96
C VAL A 221 -6.46 -10.03 -14.32
N CYS A 222 -6.72 -10.27 -13.04
CA CYS A 222 -6.40 -11.54 -12.39
C CYS A 222 -7.07 -12.73 -13.08
N VAL A 223 -8.35 -12.63 -13.43
CA VAL A 223 -9.06 -13.67 -14.21
C VAL A 223 -8.38 -13.92 -15.55
N ARG A 224 -8.03 -12.84 -16.27
CA ARG A 224 -7.36 -12.94 -17.57
C ARG A 224 -6.05 -13.72 -17.48
N PHE A 225 -5.29 -13.53 -16.40
CA PHE A 225 -3.98 -14.17 -16.20
C PHE A 225 -4.03 -15.41 -15.30
N GLY A 226 -5.21 -15.92 -14.96
CA GLY A 226 -5.36 -17.13 -14.15
C GLY A 226 -4.83 -17.01 -12.72
N MET A 227 -4.83 -15.80 -12.14
CA MET A 227 -4.35 -15.52 -10.80
C MET A 227 -5.50 -15.45 -9.80
N GLU A 228 -5.28 -15.92 -8.57
CA GLU A 228 -6.26 -15.75 -7.49
C GLU A 228 -6.31 -14.27 -7.06
N CYS A 229 -7.52 -13.70 -6.98
CA CYS A 229 -7.73 -12.31 -6.56
C CYS A 229 -8.52 -12.24 -5.26
N VAL A 230 -7.93 -11.64 -4.23
CA VAL A 230 -8.62 -11.29 -2.98
C VAL A 230 -8.64 -9.78 -2.81
N ILE A 231 -9.81 -9.24 -2.50
CA ILE A 231 -10.04 -7.81 -2.39
C ILE A 231 -10.49 -7.49 -0.98
N ASP A 232 -9.64 -6.78 -0.28
CA ASP A 232 -9.84 -6.30 1.07
C ASP A 232 -10.53 -4.95 1.00
N MET A 233 -11.77 -4.88 1.48
CA MET A 233 -12.60 -3.69 1.36
C MET A 233 -13.21 -3.32 2.71
N GLY A 234 -13.21 -2.04 3.07
CA GLY A 234 -13.80 -1.59 4.32
C GLY A 234 -15.28 -1.98 4.41
N ALA A 235 -15.74 -2.47 5.56
CA ALA A 235 -17.12 -2.98 5.70
C ALA A 235 -18.19 -1.96 5.27
N GLU A 236 -17.99 -0.68 5.59
CA GLU A 236 -18.88 0.39 5.16
C GLU A 236 -18.77 0.68 3.65
N ASP A 237 -17.59 0.54 3.05
CA ASP A 237 -17.41 0.69 1.61
C ASP A 237 -18.04 -0.48 0.83
N VAL A 238 -17.96 -1.71 1.35
CA VAL A 238 -18.68 -2.87 0.80
C VAL A 238 -20.19 -2.59 0.74
N ARG A 239 -20.74 -1.95 1.78
CA ARG A 239 -22.14 -1.55 1.83
C ARG A 239 -22.45 -0.44 0.82
N ARG A 240 -21.64 0.63 0.77
CA ARG A 240 -21.86 1.79 -0.10
C ARG A 240 -21.65 1.49 -1.58
N GLN A 241 -20.75 0.57 -1.92
CA GLN A 241 -20.33 0.27 -3.29
C GLN A 241 -20.77 -1.14 -3.75
N ALA A 242 -22.00 -1.53 -3.39
CA ALA A 242 -22.52 -2.88 -3.63
C ALA A 242 -22.43 -3.34 -5.09
N LEU A 243 -22.63 -2.43 -6.05
CA LEU A 243 -22.51 -2.76 -7.48
C LEU A 243 -21.08 -3.14 -7.88
N ASN A 244 -20.07 -2.45 -7.36
CA ASN A 244 -18.68 -2.80 -7.62
C ASN A 244 -18.33 -4.14 -6.95
N VAL A 245 -18.84 -4.40 -5.74
CA VAL A 245 -18.69 -5.70 -5.05
C VAL A 245 -19.29 -6.84 -5.87
N PHE A 246 -20.45 -6.62 -6.47
CA PHE A 246 -21.09 -7.58 -7.36
C PHE A 246 -20.24 -7.87 -8.59
N HIS A 247 -19.73 -6.85 -9.29
CA HIS A 247 -18.83 -7.04 -10.44
C HIS A 247 -17.55 -7.80 -10.06
N MET A 248 -16.94 -7.47 -8.91
CA MET A 248 -15.74 -8.18 -8.43
C MET A 248 -16.01 -9.67 -8.21
N LYS A 249 -17.15 -10.03 -7.60
CA LYS A 249 -17.54 -11.43 -7.38
C LYS A 249 -17.87 -12.17 -8.68
N MET A 250 -18.52 -11.52 -9.64
CA MET A 250 -18.76 -12.09 -10.97
C MET A 250 -17.45 -12.41 -11.70
N LEU A 251 -16.43 -11.57 -11.50
CA LEU A 251 -15.07 -11.79 -11.97
C LEU A 251 -14.28 -12.76 -11.08
N GLY A 252 -14.94 -13.60 -10.27
CA GLY A 252 -14.29 -14.64 -9.48
C GLY A 252 -13.39 -14.14 -8.33
N ALA A 253 -13.35 -12.84 -8.05
CA ALA A 253 -12.57 -12.30 -6.95
C ALA A 253 -13.29 -12.51 -5.60
N LYS A 254 -12.51 -12.86 -4.58
CA LYS A 254 -13.02 -12.95 -3.20
C LYS A 254 -12.98 -11.58 -2.54
N VAL A 255 -14.14 -10.98 -2.31
CA VAL A 255 -14.25 -9.72 -1.56
C VAL A 255 -14.39 -10.01 -0.07
N VAL A 256 -13.42 -9.56 0.71
CA VAL A 256 -13.36 -9.73 2.17
C VAL A 256 -13.66 -8.38 2.84
N PRO A 257 -14.77 -8.26 3.58
CA PRO A 257 -15.03 -7.06 4.38
C PRO A 257 -14.05 -7.04 5.55
N VAL A 258 -13.11 -6.10 5.53
CA VAL A 258 -12.03 -6.06 6.52
C VAL A 258 -12.45 -5.20 7.71
N GLN A 259 -12.39 -5.78 8.91
CA GLN A 259 -12.46 -5.04 10.17
C GLN A 259 -11.06 -4.67 10.71
N SER A 260 -10.02 -5.41 10.32
CA SER A 260 -8.58 -5.08 10.34
C SER A 260 -7.82 -6.40 10.17
N ASP A 261 -6.95 -6.57 9.16
CA ASP A 261 -5.59 -7.12 9.36
C ASP A 261 -4.78 -7.29 8.06
N TRP A 262 -3.46 -7.12 8.16
CA TRP A 262 -2.45 -7.39 7.12
C TRP A 262 -1.18 -7.92 7.81
N VAL A 263 -0.67 -9.09 7.37
CA VAL A 263 0.67 -9.73 7.54
C VAL A 263 0.51 -11.22 7.92
N THR A 264 0.13 -12.11 7.01
CA THR A 264 0.21 -13.56 7.30
C THR A 264 0.81 -14.41 6.20
N ASN A 265 1.04 -13.90 4.98
CA ASN A 265 1.57 -14.74 3.89
C ASN A 265 2.41 -13.96 2.86
N LEU A 266 3.61 -13.52 3.24
CA LEU A 266 4.48 -12.68 2.41
C LEU A 266 5.18 -13.46 1.28
N ALA A 267 5.48 -14.75 1.47
CA ALA A 267 6.19 -15.55 0.48
C ALA A 267 5.40 -15.76 -0.83
N THR A 268 4.07 -15.93 -0.74
CA THR A 268 3.22 -16.29 -1.88
C THR A 268 2.34 -15.15 -2.40
N THR A 269 2.29 -14.02 -1.69
CA THR A 269 1.27 -12.98 -1.92
C THR A 269 1.90 -11.61 -2.13
N HIS A 270 1.50 -10.93 -3.21
CA HIS A 270 1.91 -9.55 -3.48
C HIS A 270 0.82 -8.52 -3.10
N SER A 271 1.25 -7.41 -2.47
CA SER A 271 0.40 -6.27 -2.16
C SER A 271 0.28 -5.32 -3.34
N LEU A 272 -0.91 -5.20 -3.91
CA LEU A 272 -1.13 -4.25 -4.99
C LEU A 272 -1.70 -2.93 -4.43
N ILE A 273 -0.81 -1.97 -4.13
CA ILE A 273 -1.20 -0.64 -3.61
C ILE A 273 -1.79 0.23 -4.72
N GLY A 274 -3.11 0.33 -4.86
CA GLY A 274 -3.80 0.95 -6.01
C GLY A 274 -3.49 2.42 -6.41
N SER A 275 -2.66 3.16 -5.68
CA SER A 275 -2.36 4.56 -6.02
C SER A 275 -0.92 5.00 -5.70
N CYS A 276 -0.58 6.26 -5.97
CA CYS A 276 0.78 6.78 -5.90
C CYS A 276 1.15 7.24 -4.47
N PHE A 277 1.05 6.32 -3.52
CA PHE A 277 1.45 6.53 -2.12
C PHE A 277 2.06 5.25 -1.55
N GLY A 278 2.54 5.34 -0.30
CA GLY A 278 3.16 4.22 0.40
C GLY A 278 4.69 4.28 0.35
N PRO A 279 5.37 3.26 0.88
CA PRO A 279 6.83 3.21 0.89
C PRO A 279 7.36 3.04 -0.52
N HIS A 280 8.58 3.53 -0.77
CA HIS A 280 9.34 3.13 -1.95
C HIS A 280 9.41 1.59 -2.06
N PRO A 281 9.20 0.99 -3.26
CA PRO A 281 9.17 1.60 -4.59
C PRO A 281 7.77 1.93 -5.16
N PHE A 282 6.68 1.80 -4.40
CA PHE A 282 5.32 1.92 -4.94
C PHE A 282 5.02 3.23 -5.68
N PRO A 283 5.36 4.43 -5.15
CA PRO A 283 5.10 5.68 -5.87
C PRO A 283 5.80 5.75 -7.23
N THR A 284 7.04 5.25 -7.32
CA THR A 284 7.83 5.19 -8.55
C THR A 284 7.18 4.28 -9.59
N ILE A 285 6.81 3.05 -9.19
CA ILE A 285 6.17 2.07 -10.06
C ILE A 285 4.84 2.61 -10.60
N VAL A 286 4.01 3.13 -9.70
CA VAL A 286 2.67 3.61 -10.07
C VAL A 286 2.77 4.80 -11.02
N ARG A 287 3.68 5.76 -10.77
CA ARG A 287 3.95 6.84 -11.71
C ARG A 287 4.35 6.31 -13.08
N ASP A 288 5.30 5.37 -13.12
CA ASP A 288 5.89 4.91 -14.38
C ASP A 288 4.88 4.14 -15.25
N TYR A 289 3.93 3.43 -14.65
CA TYR A 289 2.86 2.76 -15.38
C TYR A 289 1.71 3.69 -15.75
N GLN A 290 1.50 4.79 -15.01
CA GLN A 290 0.47 5.79 -15.31
C GLN A 290 0.96 6.91 -16.25
N LYS A 291 2.28 7.04 -16.48
CA LYS A 291 2.85 8.11 -17.34
C LYS A 291 2.33 8.11 -18.78
N VAL A 292 1.80 6.97 -19.24
CA VAL A 292 1.17 6.79 -20.55
C VAL A 292 0.00 7.78 -20.76
N ILE A 293 -0.68 8.18 -19.69
CA ILE A 293 -1.76 9.17 -19.74
C ILE A 293 -1.21 10.50 -20.28
N GLY A 294 -0.15 11.02 -19.66
CA GLY A 294 0.51 12.25 -20.11
C GLY A 294 1.11 12.14 -21.51
N CYS A 295 1.67 10.97 -21.88
CA CYS A 295 2.14 10.72 -23.25
C CYS A 295 1.02 10.91 -24.27
N GLU A 296 -0.13 10.28 -24.03
CA GLU A 296 -1.26 10.32 -24.95
C GLU A 296 -1.94 11.68 -25.00
N ILE A 297 -2.05 12.40 -23.87
CA ILE A 297 -2.55 13.79 -23.87
C ILE A 297 -1.65 14.64 -24.77
N LYS A 298 -0.32 14.56 -24.60
CA LYS A 298 0.62 15.36 -25.40
C LYS A 298 0.54 15.02 -26.89
N ALA A 299 0.48 13.74 -27.24
CA ALA A 299 0.33 13.30 -28.63
C ALA A 299 -0.99 13.79 -29.26
N LYS A 300 -2.12 13.59 -28.56
CA LYS A 300 -3.44 13.96 -29.08
C LYS A 300 -3.69 15.47 -29.11
N MET A 301 -3.13 16.23 -28.17
CA MET A 301 -3.19 17.70 -28.21
C MET A 301 -2.39 18.27 -29.38
N LYS A 302 -1.22 17.68 -29.67
CA LYS A 302 -0.41 18.05 -30.84
C LYS A 302 -1.15 17.76 -32.14
N GLU A 303 -1.84 16.62 -32.24
CA GLU A 303 -2.68 16.28 -33.40
C GLU A 303 -3.88 17.24 -33.55
N ALA A 304 -4.58 17.53 -32.45
CA ALA A 304 -5.81 18.32 -32.49
C ALA A 304 -5.58 19.83 -32.66
N THR A 305 -4.49 20.37 -32.10
CA THR A 305 -4.29 21.83 -32.00
C THR A 305 -2.89 22.30 -32.40
N GLY A 306 -1.94 21.38 -32.60
CA GLY A 306 -0.53 21.71 -32.83
C GLY A 306 0.20 22.29 -31.61
N LYS A 307 -0.47 22.41 -30.46
CA LYS A 307 0.03 23.09 -29.26
C LYS A 307 -0.07 22.19 -28.02
N LEU A 308 0.72 22.52 -27.00
CA LEU A 308 0.55 21.95 -25.67
C LEU A 308 -0.65 22.59 -24.97
N PRO A 309 -1.30 21.88 -24.02
CA PRO A 309 -2.31 22.49 -23.17
C PRO A 309 -1.68 23.58 -22.29
N VAL A 310 -2.44 24.64 -21.99
CA VAL A 310 -2.01 25.69 -21.04
C VAL A 310 -2.03 25.15 -19.61
N VAL A 311 -3.03 24.32 -19.30
CA VAL A 311 -3.29 23.74 -17.99
C VAL A 311 -3.62 22.26 -18.15
N VAL A 312 -3.08 21.41 -17.27
CA VAL A 312 -3.53 20.03 -17.07
C VAL A 312 -4.08 19.92 -15.66
N VAL A 313 -5.36 19.56 -15.55
CA VAL A 313 -6.07 19.41 -14.27
C VAL A 313 -6.34 17.93 -14.00
N ALA A 314 -6.11 17.48 -12.78
CA ALA A 314 -6.43 16.13 -12.35
C ALA A 314 -6.81 16.08 -10.86
N CYS A 315 -7.68 15.15 -10.47
CA CYS A 315 -8.06 15.01 -9.06
C CYS A 315 -6.94 14.31 -8.24
N ALA A 316 -6.71 14.81 -7.03
CA ALA A 316 -5.66 14.38 -6.12
C ALA A 316 -6.28 13.72 -4.88
N GLY A 317 -6.56 12.41 -5.00
CA GLY A 317 -6.82 11.53 -3.85
C GLY A 317 -5.53 10.80 -3.46
N GLY A 318 -5.39 9.54 -3.90
CA GLY A 318 -4.11 8.84 -3.91
C GLY A 318 -3.15 9.27 -5.06
N SER A 319 -3.61 10.21 -5.89
CA SER A 319 -2.84 10.95 -6.90
C SER A 319 -2.18 10.16 -8.03
N SER A 320 -2.51 8.88 -8.24
CA SER A 320 -1.97 8.09 -9.37
C SER A 320 -2.38 8.62 -10.75
N ASN A 321 -3.64 9.02 -10.93
CA ASN A 321 -4.11 9.61 -12.19
C ASN A 321 -3.45 10.98 -12.44
N ALA A 322 -3.28 11.78 -11.38
CA ALA A 322 -2.69 13.10 -11.44
C ALA A 322 -1.21 13.02 -11.84
N ILE A 323 -0.41 12.22 -11.14
CA ILE A 323 1.00 12.07 -11.48
C ILE A 323 1.19 11.43 -12.87
N GLY A 324 0.33 10.50 -13.27
CA GLY A 324 0.34 9.91 -14.61
C GLY A 324 0.09 10.94 -15.71
N SER A 325 -0.85 11.86 -15.46
CA SER A 325 -1.16 12.97 -16.36
C SER A 325 -0.03 14.00 -16.39
N PHE A 326 0.54 14.34 -15.24
CA PHE A 326 1.51 15.42 -15.07
C PHE A 326 2.94 15.05 -15.45
N CYS A 327 3.35 13.79 -15.25
CA CYS A 327 4.76 13.38 -15.32
C CYS A 327 5.46 13.78 -16.63
N LYS A 328 4.74 13.77 -17.75
CA LYS A 328 5.28 14.14 -19.08
C LYS A 328 5.29 15.64 -19.36
N PHE A 329 4.62 16.44 -18.54
CA PHE A 329 4.57 17.90 -18.62
C PHE A 329 5.47 18.60 -17.60
N ILE A 330 6.05 17.88 -16.63
CA ILE A 330 6.99 18.46 -15.65
C ILE A 330 8.13 19.27 -16.30
N PRO A 331 8.74 18.83 -17.42
CA PRO A 331 9.77 19.63 -18.09
C PRO A 331 9.23 20.85 -18.85
N ASP A 332 7.93 20.87 -19.18
CA ASP A 332 7.31 21.93 -19.98
C ASP A 332 6.81 23.05 -19.05
N THR A 333 7.69 24.00 -18.72
CA THR A 333 7.40 25.08 -17.77
C THR A 333 6.25 26.01 -18.19
N SER A 334 5.84 25.97 -19.46
CA SER A 334 4.67 26.69 -19.98
C SER A 334 3.32 26.02 -19.65
N VAL A 335 3.34 24.78 -19.13
CA VAL A 335 2.14 24.01 -18.81
C VAL A 335 1.92 24.04 -17.31
N HIS A 336 0.80 24.61 -16.88
CA HIS A 336 0.40 24.62 -15.48
C HIS A 336 -0.19 23.26 -15.08
N LEU A 337 0.24 22.73 -13.94
CA LEU A 337 -0.20 21.42 -13.43
C LEU A 337 -1.03 21.64 -12.16
N VAL A 338 -2.32 21.30 -12.21
CA VAL A 338 -3.27 21.60 -11.13
C VAL A 338 -3.87 20.32 -10.58
N GLY A 339 -3.52 19.98 -9.33
CA GLY A 339 -4.14 18.91 -8.55
C GLY A 339 -5.35 19.43 -7.78
N VAL A 340 -6.48 18.72 -7.85
CA VAL A 340 -7.73 19.10 -7.15
C VAL A 340 -8.07 18.07 -6.08
N GLU A 341 -8.01 18.48 -4.81
CA GLU A 341 -8.37 17.64 -3.66
C GLU A 341 -9.87 17.76 -3.33
N ALA A 342 -10.42 16.78 -2.60
CA ALA A 342 -11.83 16.80 -2.19
C ALA A 342 -12.04 17.76 -1.00
N GLY A 343 -12.92 18.76 -1.16
CA GLY A 343 -13.13 19.82 -0.15
C GLY A 343 -13.94 19.44 1.10
N GLY A 344 -14.64 18.31 1.10
CA GLY A 344 -15.45 17.85 2.24
C GLY A 344 -16.62 18.76 2.64
N GLU A 345 -17.19 18.55 3.83
CA GLU A 345 -18.18 19.45 4.45
C GLU A 345 -17.42 20.62 5.10
N ALA A 346 -17.59 21.81 4.53
CA ALA A 346 -16.78 22.98 4.84
C ALA A 346 -17.36 23.80 6.00
N GLU A 347 -16.74 23.71 7.19
CA GLU A 347 -16.81 24.79 8.20
C GLU A 347 -15.46 25.50 8.41
N TYR A 348 -14.34 24.96 7.92
CA TYR A 348 -12.99 25.51 8.18
C TYR A 348 -12.12 25.74 6.94
N MET A 349 -12.66 25.61 5.73
CA MET A 349 -11.88 25.81 4.50
C MET A 349 -12.22 27.18 3.91
N ASP A 350 -11.61 28.22 4.48
CA ASP A 350 -11.55 29.55 3.85
C ASP A 350 -10.84 29.44 2.49
N LYS A 351 -11.65 29.48 1.42
CA LYS A 351 -11.27 29.84 0.04
C LYS A 351 -10.03 29.14 -0.53
N PHE A 352 -10.21 27.94 -1.07
CA PHE A 352 -9.28 27.45 -2.10
C PHE A 352 -9.67 27.99 -3.47
N VAL A 353 -8.75 28.77 -4.00
CA VAL A 353 -8.83 29.48 -5.26
C VAL A 353 -8.59 28.48 -6.40
N VAL A 354 -9.63 28.24 -7.22
CA VAL A 354 -9.47 27.63 -8.55
C VAL A 354 -9.06 28.75 -9.49
N LEU A 355 -7.76 28.95 -9.71
CA LEU A 355 -7.27 29.81 -10.79
C LEU A 355 -7.12 28.97 -12.05
N VAL A 356 -8.10 29.13 -12.94
CA VAL A 356 -7.95 28.84 -14.36
C VAL A 356 -7.71 30.19 -15.03
N TYR A 357 -6.55 30.37 -15.65
CA TYR A 357 -6.32 31.47 -16.60
C TYR A 357 -6.45 30.95 -18.02
#